data_AF-A0AA88YJY7-F1
#
_entry.id   AF-A0AA88YJY7-F1
#
_cell.length_a   1.000
_cell.length_b   1.000
_cell.length_c   1.000
_cell.angle_alpha   90.00
_cell.angle_beta   90.00
_cell.angle_gamma   90.00
#
_symmetry.space_group_name_H-M   'P 1'
#
loop_
_entity.id
_entity.type
_entity.pdbx_description
1 polymer ?
#
loop_
_entity_poly.entity_id
_entity_poly.type
_entity_poly.pdbx_seq_one_letter_code
_entity_poly.pdbx_strand_id
1 'polypeptide(L)'
;MGGGEISSTKLHIDATGSVAVSGVSKAGNGVWMSGYNTQEMVDMQRADPNFQILIEWLERQQEPGNELLATSPAIKHYWVNRNNYFIDNDGLLWERSEEC
;
A
#
# COMPACT_ATOMS: atom_id res chain seq x y z
N MET A 1 -35.64 -0.70 -15.39
CA MET A 1 -34.70 0.14 -16.14
C MET A 1 -34.80 1.55 -15.58
N GLY A 2 -33.79 2.01 -14.85
CA GLY A 2 -33.70 3.36 -14.29
C GLY A 2 -32.23 3.67 -14.06
N GLY A 3 -31.72 4.67 -14.78
CA GLY A 3 -30.29 4.92 -14.99
C GLY A 3 -29.55 5.38 -13.74
N GLY A 4 -28.30 4.92 -13.62
CA GLY A 4 -27.37 5.39 -12.61
C GLY A 4 -26.87 6.80 -12.93
N GLU A 5 -27.03 7.70 -11.96
CA GLU A 5 -26.33 8.98 -11.93
C GLU A 5 -24.83 8.72 -11.79
N ILE A 6 -24.08 9.02 -12.85
CA ILE A 6 -22.62 9.16 -12.79
C ILE A 6 -22.29 10.49 -12.09
N SER A 7 -21.97 10.40 -10.80
CA SER A 7 -21.39 11.52 -10.04
C SER A 7 -20.03 11.85 -10.63
N SER A 8 -19.98 12.88 -11.47
CA SER A 8 -18.76 13.36 -12.13
C SER A 8 -18.04 14.32 -11.18
N THR A 9 -16.92 13.88 -10.61
CA THR A 9 -16.05 14.73 -9.79
C THR A 9 -15.39 15.79 -10.67
N LYS A 10 -15.78 17.06 -10.47
CA LYS A 10 -15.22 18.20 -11.21
C LYS A 10 -13.94 18.64 -10.50
N LEU A 11 -12.78 18.42 -11.13
CA LEU A 11 -11.50 18.97 -10.67
C LEU A 11 -11.52 20.49 -10.85
N HIS A 12 -11.39 21.25 -9.76
CA HIS A 12 -11.19 22.69 -9.80
C HIS A 12 -9.71 22.97 -9.54
N ILE A 13 -9.01 23.52 -10.53
CA ILE A 13 -7.60 23.92 -10.42
C ILE A 13 -7.58 25.42 -10.15
N ASP A 14 -7.10 25.81 -8.98
CA ASP A 14 -6.84 27.21 -8.64
C ASP A 14 -5.51 27.68 -9.26
N ALA A 15 -5.39 28.99 -9.52
CA ALA A 15 -4.29 29.64 -10.20
C ALA A 15 -2.95 29.63 -9.43
N THR A 16 -2.90 29.08 -8.21
CA THR A 16 -1.66 28.89 -7.45
C THR A 16 -1.08 27.46 -7.55
N GLY A 17 -1.76 26.56 -8.27
CA GLY A 17 -1.29 25.18 -8.47
C GLY A 17 -1.46 24.27 -7.24
N SER A 18 -2.15 24.72 -6.18
CA SER A 18 -2.50 23.87 -5.05
C SER A 18 -3.75 23.04 -5.35
N VAL A 19 -3.61 21.71 -5.31
CA VAL A 19 -4.73 20.78 -5.43
C VAL A 19 -5.29 20.51 -4.04
N ALA A 20 -6.47 21.07 -3.72
CA ALA A 20 -7.20 20.72 -2.51
C ALA A 20 -8.25 19.65 -2.85
N VAL A 21 -8.00 18.40 -2.46
CA VAL A 21 -9.01 17.32 -2.53
C VAL A 21 -9.80 17.34 -1.23
N SER A 22 -11.05 17.80 -1.27
CA SER A 22 -11.99 17.66 -0.15
C SER A 22 -12.93 16.50 -0.45
N GLY A 23 -12.75 15.38 0.27
CA GLY A 23 -13.59 14.20 0.16
C GLY A 23 -13.40 13.23 1.32
N VAL A 24 -14.12 13.47 2.43
CA VAL A 24 -14.35 12.53 3.55
C VAL A 24 -15.82 12.13 3.45
N SER A 25 -16.23 10.85 3.39
CA SER A 25 -16.31 9.94 4.54
C SER A 25 -16.77 8.54 4.08
N LYS A 26 -16.25 7.46 4.71
CA LYS A 26 -17.08 6.63 5.60
C LYS A 26 -16.21 5.85 6.58
N ALA A 27 -16.38 6.14 7.86
CA ALA A 27 -15.79 5.41 8.96
C ALA A 27 -16.32 3.97 8.98
N GLY A 28 -15.44 3.01 8.76
CA GLY A 28 -15.59 1.60 9.08
C GLY A 28 -14.28 1.13 9.71
N ASN A 29 -14.37 0.69 10.97
CA ASN A 29 -13.34 0.12 11.84
C ASN A 29 -11.87 0.09 11.35
N GLY A 30 -11.03 0.85 12.07
CA GLY A 30 -9.58 0.61 12.12
C GLY A 30 -8.76 1.27 11.01
N VAL A 31 -9.02 2.53 10.68
CA VAL A 31 -8.20 3.26 9.69
C VAL A 31 -6.94 3.80 10.35
N TRP A 32 -5.88 2.97 10.45
CA TRP A 32 -4.61 3.35 11.08
C TRP A 32 -3.87 4.46 10.32
N MET A 33 -4.30 4.80 9.09
CA MET A 33 -3.75 5.90 8.29
C MET A 33 -4.86 6.81 7.75
N SER A 34 -5.55 7.50 8.66
CA SER A 34 -6.52 8.53 8.28
C SER A 34 -5.84 9.68 7.53
N GLY A 35 -5.92 9.69 6.20
CA GLY A 35 -5.41 10.78 5.37
C GLY A 35 -4.77 10.35 4.05
N TYR A 36 -4.41 9.07 3.90
CA TYR A 36 -3.92 8.52 2.65
C TYR A 36 -4.99 7.68 1.98
N ASN A 37 -5.11 7.81 0.66
CA ASN A 37 -5.87 6.86 -0.14
C ASN A 37 -5.04 5.58 -0.38
N THR A 38 -5.73 4.50 -0.78
CA THR A 38 -5.09 3.19 -1.00
C THR A 38 -3.93 3.25 -1.98
N GLN A 39 -4.05 3.99 -3.08
CA GLN A 39 -2.99 4.12 -4.07
C GLN A 39 -1.76 4.79 -3.49
N GLU A 40 -1.92 5.85 -2.70
CA GLU A 40 -0.79 6.52 -2.02
C GLU A 40 -0.06 5.57 -1.09
N MET A 41 -0.78 4.72 -0.35
CA MET A 41 -0.18 3.72 0.53
C MET A 41 0.60 2.65 -0.27
N VAL A 42 0.05 2.18 -1.39
CA VAL A 42 0.74 1.25 -2.29
C VAL A 42 2.02 1.89 -2.84
N ASP A 43 1.93 3.13 -3.32
CA ASP A 43 3.06 3.86 -3.88
C ASP A 43 4.17 4.07 -2.83
N MET A 44 3.79 4.41 -1.59
CA MET A 44 4.73 4.55 -0.47
C MET A 44 5.40 3.22 -0.11
N GLN A 45 4.64 2.10 -0.06
CA GLN A 45 5.21 0.78 0.22
C GLN A 45 6.18 0.32 -0.88
N ARG A 46 5.84 0.56 -2.15
CA ARG A 46 6.71 0.21 -3.29
C ARG A 46 7.95 1.10 -3.39
N ALA A 47 7.86 2.34 -2.92
CA ALA A 47 8.99 3.25 -2.84
C ALA A 47 9.95 2.93 -1.68
N ASP A 48 9.50 2.23 -0.63
CA ASP A 48 10.35 1.86 0.50
C ASP A 48 11.30 0.69 0.11
N PRO A 49 12.63 0.92 0.10
CA PRO A 49 13.60 -0.12 -0.25
C PRO A 49 13.57 -1.31 0.72
N ASN A 50 13.03 -1.16 1.94
CA ASN A 50 12.95 -2.27 2.89
C ASN A 50 11.90 -3.31 2.50
N PHE A 51 10.87 -2.93 1.75
CA PHE A 51 9.82 -3.84 1.30
C PHE A 51 10.08 -4.44 -0.08
N GLN A 52 10.99 -3.87 -0.89
CA GLN A 52 11.21 -4.32 -2.27
C GLN A 52 11.52 -5.82 -2.36
N ILE A 53 12.46 -6.32 -1.55
CA ILE A 53 12.82 -7.75 -1.54
C ILE A 53 11.61 -8.63 -1.20
N LEU A 54 10.78 -8.21 -0.24
CA LEU A 54 9.61 -8.96 0.17
C LEU A 54 8.52 -8.93 -0.93
N ILE A 55 8.29 -7.76 -1.54
CA ILE A 55 7.31 -7.57 -2.62
C ILE A 55 7.70 -8.40 -3.85
N GLU A 56 8.98 -8.35 -4.26
CA GLU A 56 9.48 -9.14 -5.39
C GLU A 56 9.29 -10.64 -5.18
N TRP A 57 9.53 -11.13 -3.96
CA TRP A 57 9.27 -12.52 -3.62
C TRP A 57 7.78 -12.86 -3.65
N LEU A 58 6.91 -12.02 -3.10
CA LEU A 58 5.46 -12.24 -3.11
C LEU A 58 4.88 -12.26 -4.54
N GLU A 59 5.33 -11.36 -5.41
CA GLU A 59 4.84 -11.26 -6.79
C GLU A 59 5.45 -12.29 -7.74
N ARG A 60 6.74 -12.61 -7.59
CA ARG A 60 7.51 -13.37 -8.59
C ARG A 60 8.09 -14.67 -8.06
N GLN A 61 7.97 -14.96 -6.76
CA GLN A 61 8.61 -16.08 -6.09
C GLN A 61 10.13 -16.09 -6.30
N GLN A 62 10.73 -14.91 -6.47
CA GLN A 62 12.16 -14.74 -6.67
C GLN A 62 12.84 -14.68 -5.31
N GLU A 63 13.74 -15.64 -5.04
CA GLU A 63 14.59 -15.57 -3.85
C GLU A 63 15.72 -14.56 -4.07
N PRO A 64 16.01 -13.69 -3.08
CA PRO A 64 17.19 -12.85 -3.11
C PRO A 64 18.42 -13.75 -2.95
N GLY A 65 19.45 -13.43 -3.70
CA GLY A 65 20.77 -14.05 -3.57
C GLY A 65 21.54 -13.53 -2.37
N ASN A 66 22.85 -13.37 -2.55
CA ASN A 66 23.75 -12.91 -1.49
C ASN A 66 23.48 -11.45 -1.06
N GLU A 67 22.72 -10.67 -1.84
CA GLU A 67 22.35 -9.30 -1.50
C GLU A 67 21.63 -9.22 -0.15
N LEU A 68 20.85 -10.24 0.23
CA LEU A 68 20.15 -10.27 1.52
C LEU A 68 21.12 -10.22 2.72
N LEU A 69 22.35 -10.74 2.59
CA LEU A 69 23.32 -10.70 3.67
C LEU A 69 23.84 -9.28 3.93
N ALA A 70 23.83 -8.43 2.90
CA ALA A 70 24.29 -7.04 2.96
C ALA A 70 23.18 -6.04 3.34
N THR A 71 21.93 -6.48 3.50
CA THR A 71 20.81 -5.59 3.81
C THR A 71 20.69 -5.23 5.30
N SER A 72 19.83 -4.25 5.58
CA SER A 72 19.50 -3.81 6.93
C SER A 72 18.88 -4.95 7.76
N PRO A 73 19.01 -4.90 9.10
CA PRO A 73 18.34 -5.87 9.98
C PRO A 73 16.81 -5.95 9.78
N ALA A 74 16.17 -4.84 9.38
CA ALA A 74 14.74 -4.80 9.11
C ALA A 74 14.36 -5.66 7.90
N ILE A 75 15.10 -5.55 6.80
CA ILE A 75 14.89 -6.38 5.60
C ILE A 75 15.06 -7.86 5.93
N LYS A 76 16.10 -8.20 6.71
CA LYS A 76 16.33 -9.58 7.16
C LYS A 76 15.17 -10.11 8.01
N HIS A 77 14.61 -9.27 8.89
CA HIS A 77 13.43 -9.61 9.67
C HIS A 77 12.22 -9.91 8.78
N TYR A 78 11.94 -9.04 7.80
CA TYR A 78 10.86 -9.27 6.82
C TYR A 78 11.09 -10.56 6.03
N TRP A 79 12.32 -10.83 5.61
CA TRP A 79 12.64 -12.04 4.85
C TRP A 79 12.44 -13.33 5.64
N VAL A 80 12.90 -13.37 6.90
CA VAL A 80 12.71 -14.53 7.78
C VAL A 80 11.22 -14.79 8.00
N ASN A 81 10.43 -13.73 8.15
CA ASN A 81 8.99 -13.80 8.38
C ASN A 81 8.15 -13.71 7.10
N ARG A 82 8.75 -13.86 5.90
CA ARG A 82 8.09 -13.57 4.61
C ARG A 82 6.74 -14.29 4.40
N ASN A 83 6.59 -15.49 4.94
CA ASN A 83 5.35 -16.28 4.88
C ASN A 83 4.18 -15.68 5.68
N ASN A 84 4.48 -14.77 6.61
CA ASN A 84 3.49 -14.03 7.38
C ASN A 84 3.01 -12.79 6.63
N TYR A 85 3.51 -12.49 5.44
CA TYR A 85 3.06 -11.34 4.66
C TYR A 85 2.28 -11.77 3.41
N PHE A 86 1.43 -10.88 2.92
CA PHE A 86 0.70 -11.07 1.66
C PHE A 86 0.36 -9.72 1.03
N ILE A 87 0.18 -9.72 -0.29
CA ILE A 87 -0.37 -8.58 -1.03
C ILE A 87 -1.85 -8.85 -1.25
N ASP A 88 -2.72 -7.90 -0.89
CA ASP A 88 -4.16 -8.02 -1.12
C ASP A 88 -4.57 -7.70 -2.56
N ASN A 89 -5.87 -7.74 -2.85
CA ASN A 89 -6.39 -7.45 -4.19
C ASN A 89 -6.21 -5.98 -4.61
N ASP A 90 -5.99 -5.09 -3.66
CA ASP A 90 -5.77 -3.66 -3.88
C ASP A 90 -4.27 -3.32 -4.01
N GLY A 91 -3.38 -4.31 -3.86
CA GLY A 91 -1.94 -4.16 -4.02
C GLY A 91 -1.20 -3.72 -2.75
N LEU A 92 -1.88 -3.69 -1.60
CA LEU A 92 -1.26 -3.36 -0.30
C LEU A 92 -0.59 -4.58 0.32
N LEU A 93 0.61 -4.36 0.85
CA LEU A 93 1.33 -5.32 1.65
C LEU A 93 0.78 -5.33 3.08
N TRP A 94 0.33 -6.49 3.54
CA TRP A 94 -0.17 -6.74 4.88
C TRP A 94 0.66 -7.81 5.58
N GLU A 95 0.79 -7.67 6.90
CA GLU A 95 1.19 -8.75 7.79
C GLU A 95 -0.06 -9.51 8.23
N ARG A 96 0.03 -10.85 8.27
CA ARG A 96 -0.97 -11.70 8.88
C ARG A 96 -0.88 -11.47 10.38
N SER A 97 -1.81 -10.69 10.92
CA SER A 97 -2.02 -10.63 12.35
C SER A 97 -2.49 -12.01 12.84
N GLU A 98 -1.79 -12.59 13.82
CA GLU A 98 -2.35 -13.65 14.66
C GLU A 98 -3.39 -13.03 15.59
N GLU A 99 -4.53 -12.60 15.05
CA GLU A 99 -5.70 -12.34 15.88
C GLU A 99 -6.48 -13.67 16.04
N CYS A 100 -6.46 -14.13 17.28
CA CYS A 100 -7.01 -15.36 17.86
C CYS A 100 -8.42 -15.77 17.43
#